data_AF-A0AAJ7EE97-F1
#
_entry.id   AF-A0AAJ7EE97-F1
#
_cell.length_a   1.000
_cell.length_b   1.000
_cell.length_c   1.000
_cell.angle_alpha   90.00
_cell.angle_beta   90.00
_cell.angle_gamma   90.00
#
_symmetry.space_group_name_H-M   'P 1'
#
loop_
_entity.id
_entity.type
_entity.pdbx_description
1 polymer ?
#
loop_
_entity_poly.entity_id
_entity_poly.type
_entity_poly.pdbx_seq_one_letter_code
_entity_poly.pdbx_strand_id
1 'polypeptide(L)'
;MDYDFFRGVSWVLLFFWPSWANFFGLTAFPKNSIDILTRVYQTALVQRGGYETEVKETRDLLDALIKIKQDCARDNEDMPDEKLLAHAAVFVQGGFDTTASILSWCIYELAFRTEIQDNMYMELVDLQKDKEELKDIDLGSLSNLSYLNAVIDGRRFALINLRCAVAYMVVTYKFRPLAATPSPSRVQVERHSLFYAPGEPLLIDFEPRK
;
A
#
# COMPACT_ATOMS: atom_id res chain seq x y z
N MET A 1 1.47 4.38 13.75
CA MET A 1 2.13 5.67 14.00
C MET A 1 1.09 6.51 14.71
N ASP A 2 1.34 6.95 15.94
CA ASP A 2 0.35 7.79 16.63
C ASP A 2 0.36 9.17 15.98
N TYR A 3 -0.79 9.57 15.45
CA TYR A 3 -0.94 10.85 14.77
C TYR A 3 -1.18 11.93 15.81
N ASP A 4 -0.13 12.67 16.15
CA ASP A 4 -0.20 13.82 17.06
C ASP A 4 -0.12 15.14 16.28
N PHE A 5 -0.66 16.21 16.85
CA PHE A 5 -0.64 17.56 16.26
C PHE A 5 0.80 18.00 15.92
N PHE A 6 1.74 17.75 16.83
CA PHE A 6 3.16 18.04 16.61
C PHE A 6 3.75 17.23 15.44
N ARG A 7 3.27 16.00 15.23
CA ARG A 7 3.67 15.18 14.09
C ARG A 7 3.13 15.77 12.78
N GLY A 8 1.90 16.27 12.79
CA GLY A 8 1.31 16.98 11.65
C GLY A 8 2.10 18.23 11.27
N VAL A 9 2.45 19.08 12.24
CA VAL A 9 3.30 20.26 12.01
C VAL A 9 4.68 19.86 11.48
N SER A 10 5.26 18.77 12.00
CA SER A 10 6.53 18.24 11.52
C SER A 10 6.48 17.85 10.04
N TRP A 11 5.41 17.19 9.60
CA TRP A 11 5.19 16.85 8.19
C TRP A 11 5.04 18.09 7.30
N VAL A 12 4.31 19.11 7.75
CA VAL A 12 4.17 20.38 7.01
C VAL A 12 5.53 21.06 6.84
N LEU A 13 6.34 21.12 7.90
CA LEU A 13 7.69 21.69 7.83
C LEU A 13 8.61 20.86 6.92
N LEU A 14 8.55 19.54 6.99
CA LEU A 14 9.34 18.67 6.10
C LEU A 14 8.97 18.85 4.62
N PHE A 15 7.68 19.04 4.32
CA PHE A 15 7.18 19.08 2.95
C PHE A 15 7.27 20.47 2.30
N PHE A 16 7.00 21.53 3.06
CA PHE A 16 6.92 22.90 2.54
C PHE A 16 8.10 23.79 2.94
N TRP A 17 8.84 23.43 4.00
CA TRP A 17 9.98 24.23 4.47
C TRP A 17 11.15 23.36 4.99
N PRO A 18 11.79 22.56 4.13
CA PRO A 18 12.79 21.57 4.54
C PRO A 18 14.03 22.19 5.23
N SER A 19 14.40 23.44 4.93
CA SER A 19 15.52 24.11 5.60
C SER A 19 15.35 24.26 7.11
N TRP A 20 14.11 24.42 7.60
CA TRP A 20 13.82 24.53 9.04
C TRP A 20 13.66 23.17 9.71
N ALA A 21 13.33 22.13 8.95
CA ALA A 21 13.29 20.77 9.48
C ALA A 21 14.68 20.33 9.98
N ASN A 22 15.74 20.72 9.28
CA ASN A 22 17.12 20.48 9.70
C ASN A 22 17.48 21.25 10.98
N PHE A 23 16.99 22.48 11.16
CA PHE A 23 17.23 23.29 12.36
C PHE A 23 16.62 22.67 13.61
N PHE A 24 15.41 22.11 13.50
CA PHE A 24 14.72 21.44 14.62
C PHE A 24 15.05 19.95 14.74
N GLY A 25 15.91 19.40 13.89
CA GLY A 25 16.25 17.96 13.90
C GLY A 25 15.05 17.05 13.64
N LEU A 26 14.05 17.53 12.91
CA LEU A 26 12.82 16.79 12.68
C LEU A 26 13.06 15.59 11.76
N THR A 27 12.68 14.41 12.24
CA THR A 27 12.87 13.16 11.50
C THR A 27 11.56 12.69 10.89
N ALA A 28 11.58 12.44 9.57
CA ALA A 28 10.42 11.93 8.82
C ALA A 28 9.92 10.58 9.36
N PHE A 29 10.81 9.77 9.95
CA PHE A 29 10.49 8.46 10.49
C PHE A 29 10.95 8.32 11.95
N PRO A 30 10.18 7.64 12.82
CA PRO A 30 10.62 7.28 14.16
C PRO A 30 11.83 6.34 14.11
N LYS A 31 12.77 6.47 15.06
CA LYS A 31 13.99 5.64 15.11
C LYS A 31 13.69 4.14 15.14
N ASN A 32 12.71 3.72 15.93
CA ASN A 32 12.30 2.32 16.02
C ASN A 32 11.89 1.74 14.65
N SER A 33 11.17 2.51 13.83
CA SER A 33 10.74 2.07 12.49
C SER A 33 11.92 1.98 11.52
N ILE A 34 12.85 2.94 11.60
CA ILE A 34 14.09 2.91 10.82
C ILE A 34 14.93 1.69 11.21
N ASP A 35 15.07 1.39 12.49
CA ASP A 35 15.85 0.24 12.97
C ASP A 35 15.28 -1.09 12.45
N ILE A 36 13.96 -1.23 12.46
CA ILE A 36 13.29 -2.42 11.90
C ILE A 36 13.53 -2.52 10.40
N LEU A 37 13.32 -1.42 9.66
CA LEU A 37 13.54 -1.40 8.21
C LEU A 37 15.00 -1.71 7.87
N THR A 38 15.95 -1.17 8.64
CA THR A 38 17.39 -1.41 8.48
C THR A 38 17.70 -2.90 8.62
N ARG A 39 17.17 -3.55 9.66
CA ARG A 39 17.37 -5.00 9.89
C ARG A 39 16.79 -5.83 8.76
N VAL A 40 15.61 -5.49 8.28
CA VAL A 40 14.96 -6.19 7.15
C VAL A 40 15.77 -6.00 5.87
N TYR A 41 16.18 -4.76 5.58
CA TYR A 41 17.00 -4.43 4.41
C TYR A 41 18.33 -5.18 4.43
N GLN A 42 19.06 -5.14 5.54
CA GLN A 42 20.34 -5.84 5.70
C GLN A 42 20.18 -7.36 5.56
N THR A 43 19.14 -7.93 6.17
CA THR A 43 18.86 -9.37 6.07
C THR A 43 18.58 -9.78 4.63
N ALA A 44 17.74 -9.02 3.93
CA ALA A 44 17.39 -9.29 2.54
C ALA A 44 18.59 -9.10 1.59
N LEU A 45 19.46 -8.12 1.88
CA LEU A 45 20.69 -7.88 1.13
C LEU A 45 21.68 -9.05 1.28
N VAL A 46 21.89 -9.54 2.51
CA VAL A 46 22.77 -10.69 2.78
C VAL A 46 22.27 -11.94 2.06
N GLN A 47 20.96 -12.18 2.06
CA GLN A 47 20.36 -13.30 1.34
C GLN A 47 20.57 -13.25 -0.18
N ARG A 48 20.82 -12.06 -0.74
CA ARG A 48 21.08 -11.86 -2.17
C ARG A 48 22.56 -11.88 -2.56
N GLY A 49 23.46 -12.14 -1.60
CA GLY A 49 24.90 -12.12 -1.85
C GLY A 49 25.51 -10.72 -1.86
N GLY A 50 24.89 -9.76 -1.16
CA GLY A 50 25.44 -8.43 -0.96
C GLY A 50 25.42 -7.54 -2.22
N TYR A 51 26.27 -6.51 -2.21
CA TYR A 51 26.40 -5.56 -3.33
C TYR A 51 27.30 -6.04 -4.47
N GLU A 52 28.06 -7.12 -4.26
CA GLU A 52 29.00 -7.68 -5.24
C GLU A 52 28.30 -8.48 -6.34
N THR A 53 27.10 -8.98 -6.06
CA THR A 53 26.31 -9.74 -7.04
C THR A 53 25.67 -8.77 -8.04
N GLU A 54 26.10 -8.85 -9.31
CA GLU A 54 25.55 -7.98 -10.36
C GLU A 54 24.07 -8.29 -10.62
N VAL A 55 23.23 -7.25 -10.50
CA VAL A 55 21.80 -7.35 -10.75
C VAL A 55 21.55 -7.19 -12.25
N LYS A 56 21.36 -8.32 -12.95
CA LYS A 56 21.07 -8.33 -14.40
C LYS A 56 19.69 -7.77 -14.72
N GLU A 57 18.69 -8.12 -13.91
CA GLU A 57 17.30 -7.68 -14.07
C GLU A 57 16.73 -7.20 -12.74
N THR A 58 16.06 -6.04 -12.78
CA THR A 58 15.41 -5.45 -11.61
C THR A 58 14.01 -6.03 -11.43
N ARG A 59 13.87 -7.03 -10.56
CA ARG A 59 12.58 -7.71 -10.32
C ARG A 59 11.74 -7.03 -9.24
N ASP A 60 12.40 -6.41 -8.28
CA ASP A 60 11.75 -5.75 -7.15
C ASP A 60 12.52 -4.51 -6.70
N LEU A 61 11.99 -3.85 -5.67
CA LEU A 61 12.56 -2.63 -5.11
C LEU A 61 13.99 -2.84 -4.59
N LEU A 62 14.31 -3.99 -3.99
CA LEU A 62 15.64 -4.24 -3.45
C LEU A 62 16.67 -4.42 -4.57
N ASP A 63 16.32 -5.16 -5.62
CA ASP A 63 17.15 -5.29 -6.83
C ASP A 63 17.41 -3.92 -7.47
N ALA A 64 16.39 -3.06 -7.53
CA ALA A 64 16.54 -1.69 -8.02
C ALA A 64 17.49 -0.85 -7.15
N LEU A 65 17.42 -0.94 -5.83
CA LEU A 65 18.31 -0.21 -4.91
C LEU A 65 19.76 -0.70 -5.01
N ILE A 66 19.98 -2.01 -5.14
CA ILE A 66 21.32 -2.58 -5.34
C ILE A 66 21.90 -2.07 -6.67
N LYS A 67 21.09 -2.09 -7.74
CA LYS A 67 21.51 -1.61 -9.05
C LYS A 67 21.86 -0.13 -9.04
N ILE A 68 21.06 0.73 -8.39
CA ILE A 68 21.37 2.15 -8.20
C ILE A 68 22.74 2.33 -7.55
N LYS A 69 23.05 1.55 -6.50
CA LYS A 69 24.36 1.60 -5.85
C LYS A 69 25.50 1.19 -6.79
N GLN A 70 25.30 0.13 -7.56
CA GLN A 70 26.27 -0.37 -8.54
C GLN A 70 26.53 0.65 -9.66
N ASP A 71 25.48 1.30 -10.16
CA ASP A 71 25.58 2.31 -11.20
C ASP A 71 26.28 3.59 -10.68
N CYS A 72 25.95 4.07 -9.47
CA CYS A 72 26.69 5.18 -8.84
C CYS A 72 28.18 4.85 -8.67
N ALA A 73 28.52 3.63 -8.25
CA ALA A 73 29.91 3.21 -8.12
C ALA A 73 30.66 3.20 -9.46
N ARG A 74 29.98 2.91 -10.58
CA ARG A 74 30.56 3.01 -11.93
C ARG A 74 30.85 4.45 -12.33
N ASP A 75 30.02 5.39 -11.89
CA ASP A 75 30.16 6.83 -12.15
C ASP A 75 31.09 7.55 -11.14
N ASN A 76 31.75 6.80 -10.24
CA ASN A 76 32.53 7.33 -9.11
C ASN A 76 31.73 8.23 -8.15
N GLU A 77 30.42 8.01 -8.05
CA GLU A 77 29.55 8.67 -7.07
C GLU A 77 29.35 7.79 -5.83
N ASP A 78 29.39 8.41 -4.65
CA ASP A 78 29.15 7.71 -3.39
C ASP A 78 27.65 7.62 -3.08
N MET A 79 27.17 6.37 -2.94
CA MET A 79 25.80 6.04 -2.56
C MET A 79 25.81 5.30 -1.23
N PRO A 80 25.77 6.04 -0.09
CA PRO A 80 25.75 5.43 1.24
C PRO A 80 24.44 4.67 1.50
N ASP A 81 24.55 3.61 2.31
CA ASP A 81 23.42 2.73 2.65
C ASP A 81 22.26 3.48 3.30
N GLU A 82 22.56 4.54 4.05
CA GLU A 82 21.56 5.42 4.67
C GLU A 82 20.64 6.09 3.64
N LYS A 83 21.19 6.50 2.47
CA LYS A 83 20.39 7.09 1.39
C LYS A 83 19.51 6.03 0.72
N LEU A 84 20.04 4.83 0.47
CA LEU A 84 19.27 3.72 -0.08
C LEU A 84 18.13 3.31 0.85
N LEU A 85 18.41 3.25 2.15
CA LEU A 85 17.42 2.98 3.18
C LEU A 85 16.35 4.08 3.24
N ALA A 86 16.73 5.36 3.11
CA ALA A 86 15.79 6.46 3.03
C ALA A 86 14.85 6.34 1.82
N HIS A 87 15.38 5.96 0.64
CA HIS A 87 14.55 5.69 -0.53
C HIS A 87 13.58 4.52 -0.29
N ALA A 88 14.05 3.41 0.29
CA ALA A 88 13.20 2.29 0.65
C ALA A 88 12.08 2.70 1.62
N ALA A 89 12.41 3.50 2.64
CA ALA A 89 11.45 3.98 3.63
C ALA A 89 10.35 4.84 3.00
N VAL A 90 10.71 5.75 2.10
CA VAL A 90 9.75 6.61 1.38
C VAL A 90 8.82 5.77 0.51
N PHE A 91 9.35 4.78 -0.22
CA PHE A 91 8.54 3.88 -1.05
C PHE A 91 7.54 3.07 -0.22
N VAL A 92 8.00 2.46 0.87
CA VAL A 92 7.13 1.65 1.76
C VAL A 92 6.07 2.53 2.42
N GLN A 93 6.45 3.68 2.97
CA GLN A 93 5.52 4.58 3.64
C GLN A 93 4.48 5.16 2.68
N GLY A 94 4.92 5.62 1.50
CA GLY A 94 4.05 6.21 0.50
C GLY A 94 3.01 5.21 -0.04
N GLY A 95 3.39 3.94 -0.15
CA GLY A 95 2.50 2.87 -0.60
C GLY A 95 1.58 2.31 0.49
N PHE A 96 2.04 2.26 1.75
CA PHE A 96 1.33 1.58 2.83
C PHE A 96 0.06 2.33 3.26
N ASP A 97 0.19 3.57 3.75
CA ASP A 97 -0.95 4.28 4.33
C ASP A 97 -2.04 4.61 3.29
N THR A 98 -1.64 4.94 2.06
CA THR A 98 -2.55 5.25 0.95
C THR A 98 -3.36 4.03 0.54
N THR A 99 -2.70 2.89 0.32
CA THR A 99 -3.35 1.65 -0.13
C THR A 99 -4.20 1.05 0.99
N ALA A 100 -3.69 1.04 2.22
CA ALA A 100 -4.42 0.52 3.38
C ALA A 100 -5.73 1.29 3.61
N SER A 101 -5.68 2.62 3.59
CA SER A 101 -6.88 3.44 3.80
C SER A 101 -7.93 3.20 2.71
N ILE A 102 -7.51 3.14 1.44
CA ILE A 102 -8.43 2.87 0.32
C ILE A 102 -9.04 1.47 0.43
N LEU A 103 -8.23 0.44 0.74
CA LEU A 103 -8.73 -0.93 0.95
C LEU A 103 -9.76 -0.98 2.07
N SER A 104 -9.46 -0.37 3.22
CA SER A 104 -10.35 -0.35 4.37
C SER A 104 -11.71 0.25 4.01
N TRP A 105 -11.73 1.42 3.36
CA TRP A 105 -12.98 2.05 2.94
C TRP A 105 -13.71 1.26 1.85
N CYS A 106 -12.99 0.72 0.86
CA CYS A 106 -13.59 -0.04 -0.22
C CYS A 106 -14.31 -1.29 0.32
N ILE A 107 -13.63 -2.08 1.15
CA ILE A 107 -14.23 -3.30 1.74
C ILE A 107 -15.40 -2.92 2.65
N TYR A 108 -15.26 -1.85 3.43
CA TYR A 108 -16.32 -1.38 4.31
C TYR A 108 -17.57 -0.96 3.55
N GLU A 109 -17.44 -0.14 2.51
CA GLU A 109 -18.56 0.26 1.64
C GLU A 109 -19.20 -0.95 0.95
N LEU A 110 -18.39 -1.89 0.45
CA LEU A 110 -18.89 -3.12 -0.17
C LEU A 110 -19.70 -3.98 0.80
N ALA A 111 -19.33 -4.03 2.08
CA ALA A 111 -20.07 -4.77 3.10
C ALA A 111 -21.51 -4.22 3.28
N PHE A 112 -21.70 -2.91 3.22
CA PHE A 112 -23.03 -2.28 3.32
C PHE A 112 -23.80 -2.26 1.98
N ARG A 113 -23.14 -2.58 0.86
CA ARG A 113 -23.70 -2.55 -0.50
C ARG A 113 -23.60 -3.94 -1.14
N THR A 114 -24.30 -4.92 -0.57
CA THR A 114 -24.23 -6.31 -1.03
C THR A 114 -24.60 -6.50 -2.50
N GLU A 115 -25.51 -5.68 -3.04
CA GLU A 115 -25.86 -5.70 -4.48
C GLU A 115 -24.65 -5.37 -5.37
N ILE A 116 -23.87 -4.36 -4.99
CA ILE A 116 -22.65 -3.96 -5.72
C ILE A 116 -21.61 -5.08 -5.59
N GLN A 117 -21.45 -5.65 -4.39
CA GLN A 117 -20.52 -6.76 -4.17
C GLN A 117 -20.88 -7.98 -5.03
N ASP A 118 -22.15 -8.36 -5.09
CA ASP A 118 -22.59 -9.54 -5.82
C ASP A 118 -22.51 -9.32 -7.35
N ASN A 119 -22.79 -8.13 -7.85
CA ASN A 119 -22.57 -7.78 -9.26
C ASN A 119 -21.09 -7.85 -9.65
N MET A 120 -20.21 -7.31 -8.80
CA MET A 120 -18.76 -7.36 -9.02
C MET A 120 -18.24 -8.80 -8.96
N TYR A 121 -18.79 -9.63 -8.05
CA TYR A 121 -18.49 -11.06 -7.99
C TYR A 121 -18.89 -11.78 -9.29
N MET A 122 -20.08 -11.49 -9.84
CA MET A 122 -20.51 -12.08 -11.11
C MET A 122 -19.57 -11.70 -12.27
N GLU A 123 -19.19 -10.42 -12.38
CA GLU A 123 -18.23 -9.95 -13.40
C GLU A 123 -16.87 -10.68 -13.28
N LEU A 124 -16.40 -10.92 -12.04
CA LEU A 124 -15.14 -11.63 -11.78
C LEU A 124 -15.24 -13.13 -12.05
N VAL A 125 -16.35 -13.77 -11.70
CA VAL A 125 -16.59 -15.19 -11.99
C VAL A 125 -16.71 -15.43 -13.50
N ASP A 126 -17.34 -14.52 -14.23
CA ASP A 126 -17.43 -14.61 -15.70
C ASP A 126 -16.05 -14.51 -16.34
N LEU A 127 -15.16 -13.64 -15.84
CA LEU A 127 -13.76 -13.60 -16.28
C LEU A 127 -13.00 -14.91 -15.95
N GLN A 128 -13.34 -15.55 -14.82
CA GLN A 128 -12.68 -16.78 -14.38
C GLN A 128 -13.15 -18.03 -15.13
N LYS A 129 -14.34 -18.04 -15.73
CA LYS A 129 -14.78 -19.19 -16.56
C LYS A 129 -13.80 -19.49 -17.71
N ASP A 130 -13.05 -18.49 -18.14
CA ASP A 130 -12.04 -18.61 -19.19
C ASP A 130 -10.65 -19.05 -18.66
N LYS A 131 -10.47 -19.21 -17.34
CA LYS A 131 -9.18 -19.56 -16.70
C LYS A 131 -9.35 -20.65 -15.63
N GLU A 132 -8.60 -21.74 -15.74
CA GLU A 132 -8.74 -22.93 -14.87
C GLU A 132 -8.38 -22.70 -13.37
N GLU A 133 -7.67 -21.63 -13.01
CA GLU A 133 -7.29 -21.37 -11.61
C GLU A 133 -7.57 -19.93 -11.12
N LEU A 134 -8.07 -19.85 -9.88
CA LEU A 134 -8.25 -18.63 -9.07
C LEU A 134 -6.97 -17.81 -8.83
N LYS A 135 -5.80 -18.39 -9.10
CA LYS A 135 -4.50 -17.83 -8.73
C LYS A 135 -3.99 -16.75 -9.69
N ASP A 136 -4.39 -16.79 -10.96
CA ASP A 136 -3.83 -15.92 -12.00
C ASP A 136 -4.86 -14.89 -12.50
N ILE A 137 -5.30 -14.03 -11.58
CA ILE A 137 -5.97 -12.78 -11.94
C ILE A 137 -4.93 -11.87 -12.63
N ASP A 138 -4.83 -12.01 -13.95
CA ASP A 138 -3.94 -11.21 -14.79
C ASP A 138 -4.34 -9.71 -14.81
N LEU A 139 -3.34 -8.85 -14.70
CA LEU A 139 -3.48 -7.38 -14.63
C LEU A 139 -4.11 -6.80 -15.92
N GLY A 140 -3.76 -7.37 -17.07
CA GLY A 140 -4.32 -6.96 -18.36
C GLY A 140 -5.81 -7.26 -18.43
N SER A 141 -6.20 -8.43 -17.95
CA SER A 141 -7.60 -8.88 -17.91
C SER A 141 -8.47 -8.02 -16.98
N LEU A 142 -7.95 -7.60 -15.82
CA LEU A 142 -8.66 -6.72 -14.88
C LEU A 142 -8.95 -5.32 -15.43
N SER A 143 -8.13 -4.83 -16.35
CA SER A 143 -8.31 -3.51 -16.94
C SER A 143 -9.58 -3.42 -17.80
N ASN A 144 -10.08 -4.56 -18.28
CA ASN A 144 -11.29 -4.64 -19.09
C ASN A 144 -12.58 -4.76 -18.27
N LEU A 145 -12.49 -4.89 -16.94
CA LEU A 145 -13.63 -5.07 -16.05
C LEU A 145 -14.29 -3.73 -15.72
N SER A 146 -15.40 -3.45 -16.39
CA SER A 146 -16.12 -2.19 -16.28
C SER A 146 -16.64 -1.91 -14.86
N TYR A 147 -17.14 -2.93 -14.16
CA TYR A 147 -17.73 -2.78 -12.84
C TYR A 147 -16.67 -2.65 -11.75
N LEU A 148 -15.64 -3.49 -11.79
CA LEU A 148 -14.46 -3.35 -10.91
C LEU A 148 -13.79 -1.98 -11.09
N ASN A 149 -13.65 -1.51 -12.34
CA ASN A 149 -13.11 -0.18 -12.61
C ASN A 149 -14.01 0.93 -12.05
N ALA A 150 -15.33 0.78 -12.08
CA ALA A 150 -16.26 1.76 -11.52
C ALA A 150 -16.24 1.80 -9.97
N VAL A 151 -16.10 0.63 -9.32
CA VAL A 151 -15.96 0.54 -7.85
C VAL A 151 -14.61 1.13 -7.40
N ILE A 152 -13.56 0.92 -8.21
CA ILE A 152 -12.20 1.36 -7.94
C ILE A 152 -11.78 2.40 -8.99
N ASP A 153 -12.54 3.51 -9.04
CA ASP A 153 -12.27 4.68 -9.91
C ASP A 153 -11.60 5.83 -9.15
N GLY A 154 -10.74 5.51 -8.19
CA GLY A 154 -9.93 6.50 -7.51
C GLY A 154 -8.71 6.86 -8.35
N ARG A 155 -8.72 7.99 -9.07
CA ARG A 155 -7.55 8.58 -9.78
C ARG A 155 -6.37 8.92 -8.84
N ARG A 156 -5.82 7.94 -8.13
CA ARG A 156 -4.68 8.03 -7.23
C ARG A 156 -3.78 6.82 -7.46
N PHE A 157 -2.48 7.08 -7.42
CA PHE A 157 -1.33 6.32 -7.92
C PHE A 157 -1.17 4.80 -7.58
N ALA A 158 -2.17 4.09 -7.04
CA ALA A 158 -2.04 2.68 -6.62
C ALA A 158 -3.19 1.77 -7.10
N LEU A 159 -3.78 2.05 -8.27
CA LEU A 159 -5.02 1.39 -8.71
C LEU A 159 -4.89 -0.10 -9.08
N ILE A 160 -3.78 -0.53 -9.68
CA ILE A 160 -3.70 -1.86 -10.29
C ILE A 160 -3.60 -2.97 -9.24
N ASN A 161 -2.65 -2.89 -8.30
CA ASN A 161 -2.51 -3.89 -7.23
C ASN A 161 -3.71 -3.89 -6.29
N LEU A 162 -4.32 -2.73 -6.08
CA LEU A 162 -5.55 -2.59 -5.31
C LEU A 162 -6.71 -3.35 -5.97
N ARG A 163 -6.86 -3.24 -7.29
CA ARG A 163 -7.88 -3.98 -8.07
C ARG A 163 -7.69 -5.49 -7.94
N CYS A 164 -6.46 -5.99 -8.05
CA CYS A 164 -6.16 -7.41 -7.82
C CYS A 164 -6.56 -7.86 -6.42
N ALA A 165 -6.17 -7.09 -5.39
CA ALA A 165 -6.45 -7.44 -4.01
C ALA A 165 -7.96 -7.48 -3.73
N VAL A 166 -8.70 -6.45 -4.16
CA VAL A 166 -10.16 -6.39 -3.97
C VAL A 166 -10.85 -7.47 -4.79
N ALA A 167 -10.45 -7.69 -6.04
CA ALA A 167 -10.98 -8.77 -6.87
C ALA A 167 -10.80 -10.14 -6.20
N TYR A 168 -9.59 -10.44 -5.74
CA TYR A 168 -9.30 -11.68 -5.03
C TYR A 168 -10.15 -11.83 -3.76
N MET A 169 -10.26 -10.78 -2.94
CA MET A 169 -11.06 -10.81 -1.72
C MET A 169 -12.54 -11.00 -1.99
N VAL A 170 -13.09 -10.39 -3.04
CA VAL A 170 -14.52 -10.49 -3.40
C VAL A 170 -14.87 -11.85 -3.98
N VAL A 171 -13.94 -12.46 -4.71
CA VAL A 171 -14.11 -13.84 -5.17
C VAL A 171 -14.05 -14.82 -3.99
N THR A 172 -13.14 -14.59 -3.06
CA THR A 172 -12.91 -15.52 -1.94
C THR A 172 -13.94 -15.36 -0.81
N TYR A 173 -14.42 -14.15 -0.55
CA TYR A 173 -15.24 -13.82 0.63
C TYR A 173 -16.45 -12.95 0.30
N LYS A 174 -17.53 -13.13 1.09
CA LYS A 174 -18.66 -12.23 1.22
C LYS A 174 -18.45 -11.39 2.47
N PHE A 175 -18.65 -10.09 2.36
CA PHE A 175 -18.40 -9.16 3.46
C PHE A 175 -19.73 -8.80 4.08
N ARG A 176 -19.83 -8.83 5.40
CA ARG A 176 -21.04 -8.39 6.11
C ARG A 176 -20.70 -7.44 7.26
N PRO A 177 -21.48 -6.37 7.44
CA PRO A 177 -21.32 -5.52 8.61
C PRO A 177 -21.79 -6.28 9.86
N LEU A 178 -21.09 -6.11 10.97
CA LEU A 178 -21.55 -6.60 12.27
C LEU A 178 -22.75 -5.77 12.74
N ALA A 179 -23.65 -6.34 13.57
CA ALA A 179 -24.90 -5.69 13.99
C ALA A 179 -24.73 -4.31 14.67
N ALA A 180 -23.56 -4.05 15.27
CA ALA A 180 -23.25 -2.80 15.96
C ALA A 180 -22.48 -1.78 15.11
N THR A 181 -22.18 -2.08 13.84
CA THR A 181 -21.27 -1.26 13.02
C THR A 181 -22.02 -0.08 12.38
N PRO A 182 -21.54 1.17 12.54
CA PRO A 182 -22.20 2.34 11.96
C PRO A 182 -22.13 2.35 10.42
N SER A 183 -23.13 2.91 9.75
CA SER A 183 -23.03 3.16 8.29
C SER A 183 -21.75 3.95 7.96
N PRO A 184 -21.10 3.74 6.79
CA PRO A 184 -19.92 4.48 6.36
C PRO A 184 -20.05 6.01 6.48
N SER A 185 -21.24 6.54 6.20
CA SER A 185 -21.58 7.96 6.36
C SER A 185 -21.46 8.53 7.78
N ARG A 186 -21.45 7.66 8.81
CA ARG A 186 -21.39 8.02 10.23
C ARG A 186 -20.02 7.75 10.86
N VAL A 187 -19.12 7.09 10.13
CA VAL A 187 -17.77 6.82 10.62
C VAL A 187 -16.97 8.12 10.59
N GLN A 188 -16.38 8.49 11.72
CA GLN A 188 -15.48 9.65 11.75
C GLN A 188 -14.15 9.29 11.10
N VAL A 189 -13.65 10.20 10.27
CA VAL A 189 -12.31 10.11 9.73
C VAL A 189 -11.31 10.50 10.83
N GLU A 190 -10.18 9.81 10.90
CA GLU A 190 -9.08 10.17 11.78
C GLU A 190 -8.61 11.59 11.44
N ARG A 191 -8.79 12.51 12.39
CA ARG A 191 -8.58 13.95 12.19
C ARG A 191 -7.13 14.29 11.88
N HIS A 192 -6.21 13.45 12.33
CA HIS A 192 -4.77 13.68 12.18
C HIS A 192 -4.15 12.77 11.11
N SER A 193 -4.94 11.93 10.43
CA SER A 193 -4.47 11.08 9.35
C SER A 193 -4.35 11.87 8.06
N LEU A 194 -3.21 11.72 7.38
CA LEU A 194 -2.96 12.35 6.08
C LEU A 194 -3.84 11.77 4.96
N PHE A 195 -4.31 10.53 5.10
CA PHE A 195 -4.93 9.75 4.02
C PHE A 195 -6.38 9.35 4.29
N TYR A 196 -7.10 10.13 5.09
CA TYR A 196 -8.51 9.87 5.43
C TYR A 196 -8.73 8.47 6.02
N ALA A 197 -7.80 7.99 6.86
CA ALA A 197 -7.98 6.71 7.53
C ALA A 197 -9.23 6.73 8.44
N PRO A 198 -9.91 5.59 8.64
CA PRO A 198 -11.00 5.50 9.60
C PRO A 198 -10.49 5.82 11.02
N GLY A 199 -11.22 6.67 11.75
CA GLY A 199 -10.89 7.06 13.13
C GLY A 199 -11.32 6.04 14.19
N GLU A 200 -12.07 5.01 13.79
CA GLU A 200 -12.53 3.92 14.63
C GLU A 200 -12.32 2.58 13.91
N PRO A 201 -12.15 1.46 14.63
CA PRO A 201 -12.03 0.15 14.01
C PRO A 201 -13.26 -0.20 13.17
N LEU A 202 -13.05 -0.54 11.90
CA LEU A 202 -14.09 -1.01 11.00
C LEU A 202 -14.31 -2.51 11.21
N LEU A 203 -15.47 -2.89 11.76
CA LEU A 203 -15.78 -4.28 12.08
C LEU A 203 -16.61 -4.92 10.96
N ILE A 204 -16.03 -5.89 10.27
CA ILE A 204 -16.66 -6.61 9.15
C ILE A 204 -16.43 -8.10 9.36
N ASP A 205 -17.44 -8.90 9.08
CA ASP A 205 -17.34 -10.35 9.02
C ASP A 205 -17.00 -10.83 7.60
N PHE A 206 -16.07 -11.79 7.52
CA PHE A 206 -15.59 -12.38 6.27
C PHE A 206 -16.13 -13.81 6.15
N GLU A 207 -17.22 -13.97 5.41
CA GLU A 207 -17.82 -15.27 5.14
C GLU A 207 -17.21 -15.87 3.86
N PRO A 208 -16.61 -17.07 3.86
CA PRO A 208 -16.07 -17.67 2.63
C PRO A 208 -17.16 -17.88 1.56
N ARG A 209 -16.87 -17.51 0.30
CA ARG A 209 -17.71 -17.86 -0.85
C ARG A 209 -17.38 -19.29 -1.31
N LYS A 210 -18.42 -20.06 -1.64
CA LYS A 210 -18.30 -21.42 -2.17
C LYS A 210 -18.11 -21.41 -3.68
#